data_AF-A0A946EFG9-F1
#
_entry.id   AF-A0A946EFG9-F1
#
_cell.length_a   1.000
_cell.length_b   1.000
_cell.length_c   1.000
_cell.angle_alpha   90.00
_cell.angle_beta   90.00
_cell.angle_gamma   90.00
#
_symmetry.space_group_name_H-M   'P 1'
#
loop_
_entity.id
_entity.type
_entity.pdbx_description
1 polymer ?
#
loop_
_entity_poly.entity_id
_entity_poly.type
_entity_poly.pdbx_seq_one_letter_code
_entity_poly.pdbx_strand_id
1 'polypeptide(L)'
;MTDGSGCVTWSNAAAHAFFKREIQSGVSVALLFENVVIDADSSVARLLRRASEAKSVCSDMIEGPDQCRLTVQRCGQDSFLWRLQDRDRVTEMNYFIKKMVVPAIIVEQSDSRLIAVNSAAQNLIPKGIQYLPDLFATRQVKSSLAQSPRC
;
A
#
# COMPACT_ATOMS: atom_id res chain seq x y z
N MET A 1 -12.97 3.49 8.25
CA MET A 1 -12.21 4.14 9.33
C MET A 1 -12.67 3.57 10.64
N THR A 2 -11.75 3.44 11.59
CA THR A 2 -12.06 3.03 12.97
C THR A 2 -11.50 4.02 13.97
N ASP A 3 -12.00 3.97 15.20
CA ASP A 3 -11.35 4.56 16.36
C ASP A 3 -10.20 3.67 16.88
N GLY A 4 -9.59 4.07 18.01
CA GLY A 4 -8.51 3.34 18.67
C GLY A 4 -8.90 2.00 19.30
N SER A 5 -10.20 1.72 19.46
CA SER A 5 -10.70 0.41 19.89
C SER A 5 -10.91 -0.56 18.72
N GLY A 6 -10.75 -0.08 17.48
CA GLY A 6 -11.03 -0.87 16.28
C GLY A 6 -12.51 -0.87 15.87
N CYS A 7 -13.33 -0.01 16.47
CA CYS A 7 -14.74 0.14 16.10
C CYS A 7 -14.89 1.07 14.91
N VAL A 8 -15.75 0.71 13.95
CA VAL A 8 -16.00 1.48 12.73
C VAL A 8 -16.68 2.80 13.07
N THR A 9 -16.07 3.89 12.61
CA THR A 9 -16.61 5.26 12.73
C THR A 9 -17.12 5.80 11.39
N TRP A 10 -16.62 5.27 10.28
CA TRP A 10 -17.05 5.67 8.93
C TRP A 10 -16.68 4.62 7.87
N SER A 11 -17.51 4.46 6.85
CA SER A 11 -17.29 3.61 5.67
C SER A 11 -17.74 4.30 4.38
N ASN A 12 -17.13 3.91 3.26
CA ASN A 12 -17.51 4.40 1.94
C ASN A 12 -18.45 3.40 1.21
N ALA A 13 -19.03 3.83 0.10
CA ALA A 13 -19.92 3.00 -0.71
C ALA A 13 -19.28 1.68 -1.19
N ALA A 14 -17.97 1.69 -1.51
CA ALA A 14 -17.26 0.49 -1.92
C ALA A 14 -17.19 -0.56 -0.79
N ALA A 15 -16.98 -0.14 0.45
CA ALA A 15 -17.01 -1.04 1.61
C ALA A 15 -18.40 -1.66 1.79
N HIS A 16 -19.48 -0.86 1.68
CA HIS A 16 -20.85 -1.38 1.77
C HIS A 16 -21.20 -2.36 0.65
N ALA A 17 -20.64 -2.19 -0.54
CA ALA A 17 -20.83 -3.13 -1.64
C ALA A 17 -20.00 -4.43 -1.46
N PHE A 18 -18.82 -4.33 -0.85
CA PHE A 18 -17.91 -5.45 -0.65
C PHE A 18 -18.34 -6.35 0.51
N PHE A 19 -18.59 -5.76 1.68
CA PHE A 19 -18.99 -6.52 2.86
C PHE A 19 -20.46 -6.90 2.76
N LYS A 20 -20.74 -8.21 2.82
CA LYS A 20 -22.12 -8.76 2.84
C LYS A 20 -22.85 -8.53 4.17
N ARG A 21 -22.28 -7.74 5.07
CA ARG A 21 -22.77 -7.43 6.41
C ARG A 21 -23.06 -5.93 6.46
N GLU A 22 -24.13 -5.55 7.14
CA GLU A 22 -24.45 -4.15 7.35
C GLU A 22 -23.35 -3.47 8.17
N ILE A 23 -22.79 -2.39 7.65
CA ILE A 23 -21.73 -1.63 8.31
C ILE A 23 -22.40 -0.50 9.10
N GLN A 24 -22.53 -0.71 10.41
CA GLN A 24 -23.05 0.29 11.34
C GLN A 24 -21.91 0.88 12.19
N SER A 25 -22.11 2.10 12.67
CA SER A 25 -21.17 2.75 13.59
C SER A 25 -21.03 1.91 14.87
N GLY A 26 -19.81 1.72 15.36
CA GLY A 26 -19.52 0.93 16.56
C GLY A 26 -19.29 -0.56 16.31
N VAL A 27 -19.50 -1.06 15.09
CA VAL A 27 -19.15 -2.45 14.72
C VAL A 27 -17.63 -2.64 14.75
N SER A 28 -17.15 -3.74 15.35
CA SER A 28 -15.73 -4.10 15.30
C SER A 28 -15.29 -4.35 13.85
N VAL A 29 -14.13 -3.81 13.47
CA VAL A 29 -13.58 -4.05 12.14
C VAL A 29 -13.16 -5.52 11.94
N ALA A 30 -12.78 -6.22 13.00
CA ALA A 30 -12.50 -7.66 12.94
C ALA A 30 -13.74 -8.45 12.53
N LEU A 31 -14.92 -8.05 13.05
CA LEU A 31 -16.22 -8.64 12.70
C LEU A 31 -16.57 -8.45 11.21
N LEU A 32 -16.10 -7.37 10.57
CA LEU A 32 -16.27 -7.19 9.13
C LEU A 32 -15.35 -8.12 8.32
N PHE A 33 -14.19 -8.45 8.88
CA PHE A 33 -13.13 -9.21 8.23
C PHE A 33 -13.17 -10.72 8.48
N GLU A 34 -14.06 -11.24 9.34
CA GLU A 34 -14.19 -12.68 9.67
C GLU A 34 -14.25 -13.61 8.45
N ASN A 35 -14.91 -13.17 7.37
CA ASN A 35 -15.07 -13.98 6.15
C ASN A 35 -14.06 -13.62 5.04
N VAL A 36 -13.13 -12.71 5.32
CA VAL A 36 -12.16 -12.16 4.36
C VAL A 36 -10.72 -12.55 4.74
N VAL A 37 -10.49 -12.79 6.04
CA VAL A 37 -9.18 -12.92 6.66
C VAL A 37 -9.17 -14.16 7.55
N ILE A 38 -8.16 -15.03 7.38
CA ILE A 38 -7.91 -16.10 8.35
C ILE A 38 -7.49 -15.46 9.68
N ASP A 39 -8.22 -15.78 10.76
CA ASP A 39 -7.99 -15.21 12.09
C ASP A 39 -8.01 -13.67 12.08
N ALA A 40 -9.20 -13.13 11.75
CA ALA A 40 -9.43 -11.70 11.59
C ALA A 40 -9.08 -10.90 12.85
N ASP A 41 -9.39 -11.41 14.04
CA ASP A 41 -9.07 -10.76 15.31
C ASP A 41 -7.57 -10.58 15.51
N SER A 42 -6.79 -11.65 15.38
CA SER A 42 -5.32 -11.59 15.53
C SER A 42 -4.68 -10.69 14.47
N SER A 43 -5.16 -10.76 13.23
CA SER A 43 -4.64 -9.95 12.12
C SER A 43 -4.92 -8.47 12.33
N VAL A 44 -6.15 -8.11 12.71
CA VAL A 44 -6.54 -6.73 13.01
C VAL A 44 -5.78 -6.18 14.22
N ALA A 45 -5.70 -6.94 15.31
CA ALA A 45 -5.00 -6.51 16.53
C ALA A 45 -3.52 -6.24 16.26
N ARG A 46 -2.85 -7.14 15.53
CA ARG A 46 -1.45 -6.98 15.14
C ARG A 46 -1.24 -5.76 14.25
N LEU A 47 -2.13 -5.53 13.29
CA LEU A 47 -2.08 -4.37 12.39
C LEU A 47 -2.30 -3.04 13.13
N LEU A 48 -3.30 -2.97 14.02
CA LEU A 48 -3.57 -1.79 14.84
C LEU A 48 -2.40 -1.44 15.75
N ARG A 49 -1.80 -2.44 16.40
CA ARG A 49 -0.61 -2.25 17.25
C ARG A 49 0.53 -1.66 16.44
N ARG A 50 0.85 -2.25 15.30
CA ARG A 50 1.92 -1.77 14.41
C ARG A 50 1.66 -0.35 13.90
N ALA A 51 0.43 -0.04 13.48
CA ALA A 51 0.07 1.30 13.01
C ALA A 51 0.13 2.36 14.12
N SER A 52 -0.22 1.97 15.34
CA SER A 52 -0.11 2.83 16.53
C SER A 52 1.35 3.20 16.81
N GLU A 53 2.25 2.23 16.73
CA GLU A 53 3.68 2.35 17.02
C GLU A 53 4.45 3.09 15.91
N ALA A 54 4.19 2.78 14.63
CA ALA A 54 5.04 3.20 13.52
C ALA A 54 4.83 4.65 13.03
N LYS A 55 3.70 5.29 13.37
CA LYS A 55 3.23 6.57 12.76
C LYS A 55 3.24 6.58 11.22
N SER A 56 3.29 5.40 10.58
CA SER A 56 3.32 5.21 9.13
C SER A 56 2.26 4.19 8.70
N VAL A 57 2.11 3.98 7.39
CA VAL A 57 1.19 2.96 6.87
C VAL A 57 1.75 1.57 7.16
N CYS A 58 0.98 0.76 7.86
CA CYS A 58 1.28 -0.64 8.10
C CYS A 58 0.43 -1.50 7.17
N SER A 59 1.10 -2.27 6.32
CA SER A 59 0.43 -3.25 5.47
C SER A 59 0.63 -4.66 6.00
N ASP A 60 -0.37 -5.49 5.80
CA ASP A 60 -0.23 -6.93 5.93
C ASP A 60 -0.89 -7.64 4.75
N MET A 61 -0.28 -8.74 4.35
CA MET A 61 -0.87 -9.58 3.33
C MET A 61 -1.86 -10.51 4.02
N ILE A 62 -3.09 -10.53 3.54
CA ILE A 62 -4.07 -11.45 4.08
C ILE A 62 -4.18 -12.62 3.14
N GLU A 63 -3.81 -13.78 3.67
CA GLU A 63 -4.07 -15.05 3.01
C GLU A 63 -5.55 -15.38 3.21
N GLY A 64 -6.30 -15.25 2.12
CA GLY A 64 -7.71 -15.60 2.00
C GLY A 64 -7.97 -16.07 0.56
N PRO A 65 -9.17 -16.60 0.24
CA PRO A 65 -9.49 -17.12 -1.08
C PRO A 65 -9.28 -16.09 -2.20
N ASP A 66 -9.51 -14.81 -1.92
CA ASP A 66 -9.35 -13.69 -2.87
C ASP A 66 -7.97 -12.99 -2.76
N GLN A 67 -7.08 -13.45 -1.86
CA GLN A 67 -5.74 -12.92 -1.63
C GLN A 67 -5.64 -11.38 -1.54
N CYS A 68 -6.54 -10.75 -0.79
CA CYS A 68 -6.54 -9.30 -0.64
C CYS A 68 -5.37 -8.78 0.22
N ARG A 69 -4.86 -7.58 -0.11
CA ARG A 69 -3.94 -6.86 0.77
C ARG A 69 -4.72 -5.94 1.70
N LEU A 70 -4.52 -6.07 3.01
CA LEU A 70 -5.09 -5.16 3.99
C LEU A 70 -4.02 -4.18 4.46
N THR A 71 -4.35 -2.90 4.41
CA THR A 71 -3.49 -1.84 4.94
C THR A 71 -4.23 -1.06 5.99
N VAL A 72 -3.51 -0.65 7.03
CA VAL A 72 -3.99 0.25 8.06
C VAL A 72 -3.02 1.41 8.21
N GLN A 73 -3.57 2.61 8.33
CA GLN A 73 -2.81 3.83 8.52
C GLN A 73 -3.38 4.59 9.70
N ARG A 74 -2.54 5.00 10.64
CA ARG A 74 -2.96 5.91 11.70
C ARG A 74 -3.26 7.29 11.11
N CYS A 75 -4.43 7.83 11.44
CA CYS A 75 -4.89 9.16 11.07
C CYS A 75 -5.16 9.95 12.36
N GLY A 76 -4.28 10.90 12.71
CA GLY A 76 -4.41 11.64 13.97
C GLY A 76 -4.05 10.80 15.21
N GLN A 77 -4.63 11.14 16.37
CA GLN A 77 -4.29 10.47 17.63
C GLN A 77 -4.91 9.07 17.73
N ASP A 78 -6.24 8.93 17.64
CA ASP A 78 -6.91 7.63 17.86
C ASP A 78 -7.87 7.26 16.73
N SER A 79 -7.47 7.49 15.47
CA SER A 79 -8.24 7.00 14.33
C SER A 79 -7.36 6.28 13.32
N PHE A 80 -7.96 5.30 12.63
CA PHE A 80 -7.26 4.43 11.71
C PHE A 80 -8.03 4.29 10.40
N LEU A 81 -7.33 4.49 9.30
CA LEU A 81 -7.81 4.29 7.95
C LEU A 81 -7.42 2.89 7.48
N TRP A 82 -8.43 2.09 7.17
CA TRP A 82 -8.29 0.76 6.61
C TRP A 82 -8.53 0.79 5.11
N ARG A 83 -7.67 0.13 4.34
CA ARG A 83 -7.89 -0.08 2.90
C ARG A 83 -7.69 -1.55 2.55
N LEU A 84 -8.67 -2.10 1.85
CA LEU A 84 -8.59 -3.42 1.25
C LEU A 84 -8.28 -3.25 -0.23
N GLN A 85 -7.21 -3.91 -0.70
CA GLN A 85 -6.77 -3.84 -2.08
C GLN A 85 -6.84 -5.23 -2.70
N ASP A 86 -7.61 -5.33 -3.78
CA ASP A 86 -7.76 -6.54 -4.58
C ASP A 86 -6.47 -6.83 -5.36
N ARG A 87 -5.98 -8.08 -5.28
CA ARG A 87 -4.78 -8.53 -5.99
C ARG A 87 -5.02 -8.67 -7.49
N ASP A 88 -6.25 -8.94 -7.93
CA ASP A 88 -6.57 -9.09 -9.34
C ASP A 88 -6.39 -7.78 -10.10
N ARG A 89 -6.73 -6.64 -9.48
CA ARG A 89 -6.43 -5.32 -10.05
C ARG A 89 -4.93 -5.06 -10.18
N VAL A 90 -4.13 -5.49 -9.20
CA VAL A 90 -2.66 -5.39 -9.29
C VAL A 90 -2.14 -6.31 -10.40
N THR A 91 -2.73 -7.50 -10.55
CA THR A 91 -2.38 -8.48 -11.59
C THR A 91 -2.73 -7.97 -12.99
N GLU A 92 -3.91 -7.39 -13.18
CA GLU A 92 -4.31 -6.73 -14.43
C GLU A 92 -3.43 -5.53 -14.75
N MET A 93 -3.19 -4.64 -13.78
CA MET A 93 -2.27 -3.51 -13.97
C MET A 93 -0.87 -4.01 -14.35
N ASN A 94 -0.35 -5.04 -13.68
CA ASN A 94 0.93 -5.65 -14.01
C ASN A 94 0.94 -6.24 -15.43
N TYR A 95 -0.17 -6.85 -15.86
CA TYR A 95 -0.34 -7.33 -17.23
C TYR A 95 -0.31 -6.17 -18.24
N PHE A 96 -0.98 -5.06 -17.94
CA PHE A 96 -0.95 -3.86 -18.79
C PHE A 96 0.45 -3.26 -18.92
N ILE A 97 1.21 -3.09 -17.82
CA ILE A 97 2.54 -2.46 -17.93
C ILE A 97 3.54 -3.35 -18.66
N LYS A 98 3.40 -4.68 -18.56
CA LYS A 98 4.25 -5.63 -19.27
C LYS A 98 4.15 -5.48 -20.79
N LYS A 99 3.02 -4.99 -21.30
CA LYS A 99 2.80 -4.74 -22.74
C LYS A 99 3.25 -3.35 -23.20
N MET A 100 3.56 -2.44 -22.28
CA MET A 100 4.02 -1.10 -22.64
C MET A 100 5.45 -1.15 -23.17
N VAL A 101 5.68 -0.46 -24.28
CA VAL A 101 7.01 -0.32 -24.90
C VAL A 101 7.85 0.76 -24.21
N VAL A 102 7.20 1.70 -23.52
CA VAL A 102 7.83 2.80 -22.78
C VAL A 102 8.15 2.38 -21.34
N PRO A 103 9.20 2.93 -20.70
CA PRO A 103 9.50 2.67 -19.30
C PRO A 103 8.30 2.99 -18.39
N ALA A 104 7.86 1.99 -17.61
CA ALA A 104 6.73 2.12 -16.71
C ALA A 104 7.03 1.47 -15.36
N ILE A 105 6.59 2.15 -14.29
CA ILE A 105 6.74 1.73 -12.91
C ILE A 105 5.37 1.89 -12.23
N ILE A 106 4.91 0.85 -11.54
CA ILE A 106 3.78 0.94 -10.61
C ILE A 106 4.35 1.02 -9.20
N VAL A 107 3.87 2.00 -8.44
CA VAL A 107 4.26 2.22 -7.05
C VAL A 107 3.06 2.15 -6.13
N GLU A 108 3.30 1.67 -4.93
CA GLU A 108 2.35 1.73 -3.84
C GLU A 108 2.30 3.16 -3.29
N GLN A 109 1.11 3.78 -3.26
CA GLN A 109 0.97 5.17 -2.79
C GLN A 109 1.33 5.36 -1.32
N SER A 110 1.16 4.33 -0.48
CA SER A 110 1.30 4.44 0.98
C SER A 110 2.75 4.54 1.45
N ASP A 111 3.65 3.79 0.85
CA ASP A 111 5.06 3.68 1.27
C ASP A 111 6.04 3.85 0.09
N SER A 112 5.52 4.18 -1.10
CA SER A 112 6.30 4.33 -2.33
C SER A 112 7.06 3.06 -2.75
N ARG A 113 6.67 1.88 -2.26
CA ARG A 113 7.26 0.61 -2.65
C ARG A 113 6.99 0.32 -4.13
N LEU A 114 7.99 -0.19 -4.84
CA LEU A 114 7.84 -0.62 -6.23
C LEU A 114 6.99 -1.90 -6.27
N ILE A 115 5.85 -1.84 -6.96
CA ILE A 115 4.93 -2.98 -7.15
C ILE A 115 5.31 -3.74 -8.42
N ALA A 116 5.59 -3.02 -9.52
CA ALA A 116 6.02 -3.61 -10.76
C ALA A 116 6.83 -2.64 -11.61
N VAL A 117 7.72 -3.20 -12.42
CA VAL A 117 8.59 -2.50 -13.35
C VAL A 117 8.58 -3.29 -14.64
N ASN A 118 8.27 -2.64 -15.77
CA ASN A 118 8.33 -3.32 -17.06
C ASN A 118 9.78 -3.48 -17.57
N SER A 119 9.97 -4.29 -18.61
CA SER A 119 11.31 -4.57 -19.16
C SER A 119 12.05 -3.31 -19.62
N ALA A 120 11.33 -2.35 -20.20
CA ALA A 120 11.92 -1.07 -20.62
C ALA A 120 12.48 -0.25 -19.44
N ALA A 121 11.79 -0.24 -18.29
CA ALA A 121 12.25 0.43 -17.08
C ALA A 121 13.33 -0.35 -16.31
N GLN A 122 13.34 -1.69 -16.37
CA GLN A 122 14.35 -2.52 -15.67
C GLN A 122 15.79 -2.17 -16.08
N ASN A 123 16.02 -1.79 -17.34
CA ASN A 123 17.33 -1.37 -17.83
C ASN A 123 17.78 0.00 -17.29
N LEU A 124 16.85 0.79 -16.75
CA LEU A 124 17.09 2.14 -16.24
C LEU A 124 17.19 2.18 -14.70
N ILE A 125 16.73 1.12 -14.04
CA ILE A 125 16.65 1.02 -12.58
C ILE A 125 17.83 0.17 -12.07
N PRO A 126 18.65 0.68 -11.12
CA PRO A 126 19.67 -0.12 -10.47
C PRO A 126 19.09 -1.39 -9.84
N LYS A 127 19.81 -2.51 -9.94
CA LYS A 127 19.38 -3.78 -9.35
C LYS A 127 19.27 -3.63 -7.83
N GLY A 128 18.20 -4.21 -7.26
CA GLY A 128 17.97 -4.26 -5.81
C GLY A 128 17.18 -3.08 -5.23
N ILE A 129 16.77 -2.10 -6.03
CA ILE A 129 15.90 -1.01 -5.57
C ILE A 129 14.48 -1.54 -5.32
N GLN A 130 13.95 -1.25 -4.12
CA GLN A 130 12.61 -1.69 -3.70
C GLN A 130 11.63 -0.52 -3.48
N TYR A 131 12.13 0.70 -3.33
CA TYR A 131 11.30 1.89 -3.11
C TYR A 131 11.61 2.99 -4.13
N LEU A 132 10.58 3.74 -4.53
CA LEU A 132 10.71 4.82 -5.51
C LEU A 132 11.73 5.91 -5.10
N PRO A 133 11.82 6.37 -3.84
CA PRO A 133 12.80 7.39 -3.46
C PRO A 133 14.26 6.96 -3.69
N ASP A 134 14.54 5.66 -3.54
CA ASP A 134 15.90 5.13 -3.68
C ASP A 134 16.41 5.22 -5.13
N LEU A 135 15.51 5.22 -6.12
CA LEU A 135 15.85 5.46 -7.53
C LEU A 135 16.54 6.81 -7.72
N PHE A 136 16.11 7.81 -6.96
CA PHE A 136 16.61 9.18 -7.05
C PHE A 136 17.78 9.43 -6.10
N ALA A 137 17.85 8.72 -4.97
CA ALA A 137 18.96 8.81 -4.01
C ALA A 137 20.30 8.38 -4.62
N THR A 138 20.31 7.35 -5.50
CA THR A 138 21.52 6.94 -6.24
C THR A 138 21.96 7.92 -7.33
N ARG A 139 21.16 8.91 -7.69
CA ARG A 139 21.56 10.02 -8.56
C ARG A 139 21.98 11.23 -7.72
N GLN A 140 23.10 11.11 -6.99
CA GLN A 140 23.97 12.28 -6.91
C GLN A 140 24.46 12.54 -8.32
N VAL A 141 23.81 13.48 -8.99
CA VAL A 141 24.26 14.04 -10.25
C VAL A 141 25.69 14.52 -9.99
N LYS A 142 26.69 13.77 -10.48
CA LYS A 142 27.99 14.36 -10.82
C LYS A 142 27.71 15.35 -11.95
N SER A 143 27.16 16.50 -11.58
CA SER A 143 27.21 17.70 -12.38
C SER A 143 28.67 18.12 -12.28
N SER A 144 29.51 17.53 -13.12
CA SER A 144 30.73 18.21 -13.51
C SER A 144 30.29 19.43 -14.30
N LEU A 145 29.94 20.49 -13.59
CA LEU A 145 30.12 21.85 -14.08
C LEU A 145 31.61 21.93 -14.42
N ALA A 146 31.91 21.68 -15.69
CA ALA A 146 33.17 22.02 -16.29
C ALA A 146 33.40 23.50 -15.97
N GLN A 147 34.34 23.76 -15.06
CA GLN A 147 34.89 25.09 -14.87
C GLN A 147 35.45 25.48 -16.23
N SER A 148 34.77 26.42 -16.91
CA SER A 148 35.39 27.12 -18.03
C SER A 148 36.65 27.81 -17.50
N PRO A 149 37.82 27.65 -18.13
CA PRO A 149 38.97 28.43 -17.76
C PRO A 149 38.67 29.88 -18.14
N ARG A 150 38.76 30.77 -17.15
CA ARG A 150 38.79 32.21 -17.41
C ARG A 150 40.12 32.51 -18.12
N CYS A 151 40.05 32.89 -19.39
CA CYS A 151 41.05 33.73 -20.03
C CYS A 151 40.66 35.19 -19.83
#